data_AF-A0A7W0UFT8-F1
#
_entry.id   AF-A0A7W0UFT8-F1
#
_cell.length_a   1.000
_cell.length_b   1.000
_cell.length_c   1.000
_cell.angle_alpha   90.00
_cell.angle_beta   90.00
_cell.angle_gamma   90.00
#
_symmetry.space_group_name_H-M   'P 1'
#
loop_
_entity.id
_entity.type
_entity.pdbx_description
1 polymer ?
#
loop_
_entity_poly.entity_id
_entity_poly.type
_entity_poly.pdbx_seq_one_letter_code
_entity_poly.pdbx_strand_id
1 'polypeptide(L)'
;MPSRKQRRRREKLQRHEWEEVYVDEEGREVDASSYTEESAEKRPAVRGSRATKLEPTQRGGRTPEPPSWRRTLKRGLLFFPLMLITIFLVVGDEMTVAQKVALTFVLMAFFLPFSYFMDSIVWRSQQLRAAKSADGKKR
;
A
#
# COMPACT_ATOMS: atom_id res chain seq x y z
N MET A 1 -32.56 26.91 -12.73
CA MET A 1 -32.66 26.58 -11.29
C MET A 1 -32.83 25.06 -11.13
N PRO A 2 -32.03 24.38 -10.28
CA PRO A 2 -32.21 22.95 -10.01
C PRO A 2 -33.58 22.68 -9.37
N SER A 3 -34.23 21.58 -9.77
CA SER A 3 -35.56 21.24 -9.25
C SER A 3 -35.51 20.85 -7.77
N ARG A 4 -36.64 20.99 -7.06
CA ARG A 4 -36.78 20.57 -5.65
C ARG A 4 -36.30 19.13 -5.41
N LYS A 5 -36.52 18.24 -6.39
CA LYS A 5 -36.09 16.83 -6.36
C LYS A 5 -34.57 16.68 -6.44
N GLN A 6 -33.89 17.51 -7.24
CA GLN A 6 -32.43 17.50 -7.37
C GLN A 6 -31.75 18.00 -6.09
N ARG A 7 -32.29 19.06 -5.47
CA ARG A 7 -31.77 19.60 -4.19
C ARG A 7 -31.87 18.56 -3.08
N ARG A 8 -33.02 17.90 -2.93
CA ARG A 8 -33.24 16.85 -1.93
C ARG A 8 -32.34 15.63 -2.14
N ARG A 9 -32.01 15.29 -3.39
CA ARG A 9 -31.07 14.19 -3.70
C ARG A 9 -29.64 14.57 -3.32
N ARG A 10 -29.23 15.82 -3.55
CA ARG A 10 -27.91 16.34 -3.11
C ARG A 10 -27.79 16.36 -1.59
N GLU A 11 -28.80 16.88 -0.90
CA GLU A 11 -28.85 16.84 0.56
C GLU A 11 -28.79 15.41 1.09
N LYS A 12 -29.48 14.44 0.46
CA LYS A 12 -29.40 13.03 0.85
C LYS A 12 -28.01 12.42 0.62
N LEU A 13 -27.30 12.83 -0.42
CA LEU A 13 -25.94 12.36 -0.69
C LEU A 13 -24.94 12.96 0.30
N GLN A 14 -25.13 14.23 0.67
CA GLN A 14 -24.28 14.95 1.64
C GLN A 14 -24.52 14.52 3.10
N ARG A 15 -25.64 13.84 3.41
CA ARG A 15 -25.92 13.32 4.77
C ARG A 15 -24.93 12.26 5.27
N HIS A 16 -24.10 11.71 4.39
CA HIS A 16 -23.15 10.64 4.72
C HIS A 16 -21.70 11.10 4.58
N GLU A 17 -21.45 12.41 4.49
CA GLU A 17 -20.12 12.99 4.66
C GLU A 17 -19.82 13.05 6.17
N TRP A 18 -19.51 11.89 6.76
CA TRP A 18 -18.97 11.82 8.11
C TRP A 18 -17.46 11.99 8.02
N GLU A 19 -16.92 12.91 8.81
CA GLU A 19 -15.48 13.08 9.02
C GLU A 19 -15.05 12.08 10.09
N GLU A 20 -14.10 11.20 9.78
CA GLU A 20 -13.52 10.27 10.75
C GLU A 20 -12.58 11.06 11.68
N VAL A 21 -13.06 11.37 12.89
CA VAL A 21 -12.29 12.10 13.91
C VAL A 21 -11.72 11.09 14.92
N TYR A 22 -10.40 11.09 15.06
CA TYR A 22 -9.72 10.32 16.09
C TYR A 22 -9.63 11.17 17.35
N VAL A 23 -9.96 10.60 18.51
CA VAL A 23 -10.02 11.30 19.79
C VAL A 23 -9.04 10.63 20.76
N ASP A 24 -8.25 11.43 21.47
CA ASP A 24 -7.31 10.96 22.49
C ASP A 24 -7.99 10.63 23.83
N GLU A 25 -7.22 10.12 24.80
CA GLU A 25 -7.71 9.74 26.15
C GLU A 25 -8.26 10.94 26.96
N GLU A 26 -8.05 12.17 26.48
CA GLU A 26 -8.43 13.42 27.13
C GLU A 26 -9.58 14.13 26.38
N GLY A 27 -10.12 13.49 25.34
CA GLY A 27 -11.28 13.97 24.60
C GLY A 27 -10.98 15.06 23.57
N ARG A 28 -9.70 15.27 23.18
CA ARG A 28 -9.33 16.23 22.12
C ARG A 28 -9.24 15.54 20.76
N GLU A 29 -9.65 16.27 19.74
CA GLU A 29 -9.57 15.83 18.34
C GLU A 29 -8.12 15.84 17.89
N VAL A 30 -7.65 14.69 17.42
CA VAL A 30 -6.28 14.44 17.02
C VAL A 30 -6.27 14.00 15.55
N ASP A 31 -5.44 14.66 14.75
CA ASP A 31 -5.33 14.38 13.31
C ASP A 31 -4.85 12.94 13.08
N ALA A 32 -5.48 12.21 12.14
CA ALA A 32 -5.19 10.79 11.87
C ALA A 32 -3.71 10.49 11.56
N SER A 33 -2.93 11.52 11.18
CA SER A 33 -1.49 11.39 10.97
C SER A 33 -0.69 11.12 12.25
N SER A 34 -1.11 11.64 13.41
CA SER A 34 -0.30 11.54 14.64
C SER A 34 -0.38 10.17 15.31
N TYR A 35 -1.51 9.45 15.20
CA TYR A 35 -1.63 8.08 15.75
C TYR A 35 -0.71 7.08 15.04
N THR A 36 -0.41 7.34 13.77
CA THR A 36 0.51 6.54 12.97
C THR A 36 1.98 6.87 13.30
N GLU A 37 2.26 8.11 13.70
CA GLU A 37 3.61 8.59 14.04
C GLU A 37 4.04 8.22 15.47
N GLU A 38 3.12 8.18 16.44
CA GLU A 38 3.46 7.96 17.86
C GLU A 38 3.98 6.55 18.16
N SER A 39 3.53 5.53 17.41
CA SER A 39 4.08 4.16 17.53
C SER A 39 5.48 4.00 16.91
N ALA A 40 5.94 4.95 16.11
CA ALA A 40 7.17 4.82 15.32
C ALA A 40 8.36 5.64 15.85
N GLU A 41 8.14 6.68 16.66
CA GLU A 41 9.22 7.63 16.98
C GLU A 41 9.16 8.17 18.43
N LYS A 42 9.97 7.61 19.34
CA LYS A 42 11.14 8.31 19.93
C LYS A 42 11.71 7.62 21.19
N ARG A 43 12.82 6.93 20.97
CA ARG A 43 14.07 7.21 21.71
C ARG A 43 14.60 8.59 21.29
N PRO A 44 15.33 9.32 22.15
CA PRO A 44 15.37 10.79 22.11
C PRO A 44 16.51 11.34 21.25
N ALA A 45 16.27 12.46 20.56
CA ALA A 45 17.33 13.34 20.06
C ALA A 45 16.86 14.81 19.99
N VAL A 46 17.36 15.58 20.96
CA VAL A 46 17.85 16.98 20.96
C VAL A 46 17.23 18.03 20.00
N ARG A 47 16.67 19.05 20.67
CA ARG A 47 16.40 20.45 20.29
C ARG A 47 17.15 21.02 19.07
N GLY A 48 16.39 21.73 18.22
CA GLY A 48 16.77 23.10 17.83
C GLY A 48 16.46 23.55 16.41
N SER A 49 15.44 24.41 16.30
CA SER A 49 15.31 25.56 15.39
C SER A 49 14.47 25.45 14.09
N ARG A 50 13.46 26.34 14.06
CA ARG A 50 12.65 26.87 12.95
C ARG A 50 11.98 25.88 12.01
N ALA A 51 10.69 25.67 12.31
CA ALA A 51 9.67 25.19 11.39
C ALA A 51 9.50 26.16 10.20
N THR A 52 10.33 25.99 9.19
CA THR A 52 9.86 26.17 7.82
C THR A 52 8.94 24.99 7.56
N LYS A 53 7.68 25.26 7.19
CA LYS A 53 6.69 24.25 6.81
C LYS A 53 7.30 23.34 5.74
N LEU A 54 7.88 22.23 6.17
CA LEU A 54 8.31 21.16 5.30
C LEU A 54 7.01 20.58 4.79
N GLU A 55 6.63 20.93 3.55
CA GLU A 55 5.81 20.01 2.77
C GLU A 55 6.39 18.60 2.97
N PRO A 56 5.55 17.57 3.13
CA PRO A 56 6.04 16.21 3.24
C PRO A 56 6.95 16.00 2.05
N THR A 57 8.26 15.98 2.30
CA THR A 57 9.23 15.71 1.27
C THR A 57 8.86 14.30 0.87
N GLN A 58 8.19 14.15 -0.27
CA GLN A 58 8.10 12.86 -0.93
C GLN A 58 9.54 12.41 -0.98
N ARG A 59 9.88 11.40 -0.17
CA ARG A 59 11.21 10.80 -0.17
C ARG A 59 11.55 10.57 -1.64
N GLY A 60 12.51 11.35 -2.10
CA GLY A 60 12.59 11.77 -3.49
C GLY A 60 12.69 10.60 -4.46
N GLY A 61 12.03 10.78 -5.60
CA GLY A 61 12.77 10.78 -6.86
C GLY A 61 13.36 9.46 -7.34
N ARG A 62 12.95 8.31 -6.80
CA ARG A 62 13.12 7.07 -7.55
C ARG A 62 12.01 7.03 -8.59
N THR A 63 12.36 7.33 -9.83
CA THR A 63 11.53 6.97 -10.99
C THR A 63 11.08 5.53 -10.79
N PRO A 64 9.78 5.22 -10.89
CA PRO A 64 9.31 3.86 -10.67
C PRO A 64 10.04 2.96 -11.67
N GLU A 65 10.99 2.18 -11.15
CA GLU A 65 11.81 1.29 -11.96
C GLU A 65 10.89 0.40 -12.80
N PRO A 66 11.22 0.19 -14.07
CA PRO A 66 10.38 -0.64 -14.93
C PRO A 66 10.26 -2.05 -14.33
N PRO A 67 9.10 -2.71 -14.54
CA PRO A 67 8.90 -4.07 -14.06
C PRO A 67 10.04 -4.95 -14.59
N SER A 68 10.81 -5.54 -13.67
CA SER A 68 11.94 -6.38 -14.02
C SER A 68 11.80 -7.77 -13.43
N TRP A 69 12.08 -8.78 -14.26
CA TRP A 69 12.11 -10.18 -13.86
C TRP A 69 13.04 -10.44 -12.66
N ARG A 70 14.13 -9.68 -12.56
CA ARG A 70 15.04 -9.71 -11.41
C ARG A 70 14.33 -9.40 -10.08
N ARG A 71 13.38 -8.46 -10.10
CA ARG A 71 12.63 -8.03 -8.91
C ARG A 71 11.57 -9.06 -8.54
N THR A 72 10.89 -9.63 -9.53
CA THR A 72 9.94 -10.74 -9.35
C THR A 72 10.63 -11.98 -8.80
N LEU A 73 11.81 -12.34 -9.29
CA LEU A 73 12.62 -13.44 -8.74
C LEU A 73 13.07 -13.20 -7.29
N LYS A 74 13.53 -11.99 -6.96
CA LYS A 74 13.89 -11.64 -5.56
C LYS A 74 12.69 -11.73 -4.62
N ARG A 75 11.51 -11.29 -5.07
CA ARG A 75 10.26 -11.40 -4.31
C ARG A 75 9.78 -12.85 -4.23
N GLY A 76 9.93 -13.62 -5.30
CA GLY A 76 9.69 -15.05 -5.33
C GLY A 76 10.55 -15.80 -4.32
N LEU A 77 11.82 -15.41 -4.16
CA LEU A 77 12.72 -15.98 -3.15
C LEU A 77 12.24 -15.72 -1.71
N LEU A 78 11.61 -14.56 -1.46
CA LEU A 78 10.99 -14.24 -0.17
C LEU A 78 9.68 -15.02 0.05
N PHE A 79 8.91 -15.22 -1.02
CA PHE A 79 7.63 -15.91 -0.98
C PHE A 79 7.77 -17.44 -0.93
N PHE A 80 8.86 -17.97 -1.47
CA PHE A 80 9.18 -19.40 -1.50
C PHE A 80 9.16 -20.07 -0.12
N PRO A 81 9.89 -19.61 0.92
CA PRO A 81 9.86 -20.25 2.23
C PRO A 81 8.46 -20.18 2.87
N LEU A 82 7.75 -19.07 2.68
CA LEU A 82 6.38 -18.93 3.17
C LEU A 82 5.46 -19.98 2.53
N MET A 83 5.51 -20.12 1.20
CA MET A 83 4.70 -21.06 0.45
C MET A 83 5.04 -22.52 0.78
N LEU A 84 6.33 -22.82 0.96
CA LEU A 84 6.79 -24.13 1.39
C LEU A 84 6.21 -24.50 2.77
N ILE A 85 6.27 -23.59 3.74
CA ILE A 85 5.69 -23.78 5.07
C ILE A 85 4.18 -24.03 4.98
N THR A 86 3.47 -23.24 4.18
CA THR A 86 2.03 -23.42 3.96
C THR A 86 1.71 -24.79 3.38
N ILE A 87 2.47 -25.25 2.37
CA ILE A 87 2.27 -26.59 1.78
C ILE A 87 2.57 -27.69 2.81
N PHE A 88 3.62 -27.53 3.61
CA PHE A 88 3.94 -28.48 4.67
C PHE A 88 2.83 -28.58 5.73
N LEU A 89 2.20 -27.47 6.09
CA LEU A 89 1.09 -27.41 7.05
C LEU A 89 -0.21 -27.94 6.47
N VAL A 90 -0.55 -27.59 5.22
CA VAL A 90 -1.84 -27.93 4.61
C VAL A 90 -1.89 -29.37 4.12
N VAL A 91 -0.80 -29.86 3.50
CA VAL A 91 -0.76 -31.21 2.92
C VAL A 91 -0.45 -32.28 3.96
N GLY A 92 0.13 -31.91 5.12
CA GLY A 92 0.41 -32.87 6.19
C GLY A 92 1.26 -34.05 5.73
N ASP A 93 1.08 -35.23 6.32
CA ASP A 93 1.90 -36.42 6.02
C ASP A 93 1.43 -37.23 4.80
N GLU A 94 0.44 -36.74 4.07
CA GLU A 94 -0.16 -37.47 2.94
C GLU A 94 0.75 -37.49 1.70
N MET A 95 1.72 -36.58 1.63
CA MET A 95 2.71 -36.53 0.56
C MET A 95 4.13 -36.61 1.10
N THR A 96 4.99 -37.29 0.33
CA THR A 96 6.43 -37.32 0.60
C THR A 96 7.02 -35.90 0.55
N VAL A 97 8.10 -35.67 1.29
CA VAL A 97 8.82 -34.37 1.27
C VAL A 97 9.19 -33.95 -0.16
N ALA A 98 9.62 -34.91 -0.99
CA ALA A 98 9.96 -34.65 -2.39
C ALA A 98 8.75 -34.15 -3.20
N GLN A 99 7.57 -34.74 -3.00
CA GLN A 99 6.34 -34.30 -3.66
C GLN A 99 5.91 -32.90 -3.21
N LYS A 100 6.04 -32.57 -1.92
CA LYS A 100 5.75 -31.22 -1.40
C LYS A 100 6.65 -30.17 -2.03
N VAL A 101 7.95 -30.47 -2.13
CA VAL A 101 8.93 -29.59 -2.78
C VAL A 101 8.60 -29.43 -4.28
N ALA A 102 8.32 -30.53 -4.98
CA ALA A 102 7.92 -30.48 -6.39
C ALA A 102 6.64 -29.66 -6.60
N LEU A 103 5.62 -29.85 -5.77
CA LEU A 103 4.38 -29.07 -5.80
C LEU A 103 4.64 -27.58 -5.57
N THR A 104 5.55 -27.25 -4.64
CA THR A 104 5.97 -25.86 -4.39
C THR A 104 6.58 -25.25 -5.64
N PHE A 105 7.44 -25.98 -6.36
CA PHE A 105 8.01 -25.50 -7.63
C PHE A 105 6.97 -25.33 -8.73
N VAL A 106 6.02 -26.26 -8.86
CA VAL A 106 4.91 -26.14 -9.83
C VAL A 106 4.09 -24.90 -9.53
N LEU A 107 3.71 -24.69 -8.28
CA LEU A 107 2.94 -23.51 -7.87
C LEU A 107 3.75 -22.21 -8.10
N MET A 108 5.05 -22.22 -7.83
CA MET A 108 5.94 -21.10 -8.10
C MET A 108 6.02 -20.78 -9.59
N ALA A 109 6.02 -21.80 -10.45
CA ALA A 109 6.03 -21.62 -11.91
C ALA A 109 4.79 -20.88 -12.41
N PHE A 110 3.63 -21.06 -11.78
CA PHE A 110 2.42 -20.27 -12.06
C PHE A 110 2.43 -18.91 -11.36
N PHE A 111 2.98 -18.83 -10.15
CA PHE A 111 3.05 -17.59 -9.38
C PHE A 111 3.96 -16.53 -10.02
N LEU A 112 5.12 -16.92 -10.54
CA LEU A 112 6.09 -16.01 -11.17
C LEU A 112 5.50 -15.17 -12.31
N PRO A 113 4.86 -15.75 -13.34
CA PRO A 113 4.23 -14.96 -14.42
C PRO A 113 3.06 -14.11 -13.90
N PHE A 114 2.27 -14.62 -12.94
CA PHE A 114 1.19 -13.85 -12.32
C PHE A 114 1.72 -12.65 -11.54
N SER A 115 2.78 -12.83 -10.75
CA SER A 115 3.41 -11.76 -9.97
C SER A 115 4.01 -10.69 -10.88
N TYR A 116 4.61 -11.07 -12.01
CA TYR A 116 5.09 -10.10 -13.00
C TYR A 116 3.94 -9.29 -13.61
N PHE A 117 2.83 -9.95 -13.93
CA PHE A 117 1.64 -9.27 -14.44
C PHE A 117 1.09 -8.24 -13.45
N MET A 118 0.98 -8.60 -12.17
CA MET A 118 0.52 -7.67 -11.13
C MET A 118 1.48 -6.47 -10.97
N ASP A 119 2.79 -6.70 -11.02
CA ASP A 119 3.78 -5.62 -10.99
C ASP A 119 3.62 -4.66 -12.18
N SER A 120 3.25 -5.17 -13.36
CA SER A 120 3.00 -4.33 -14.54
C SER A 120 1.78 -3.41 -14.37
N ILE A 121 0.71 -3.88 -13.71
CA ILE A 121 -0.48 -3.09 -13.41
C ILE A 121 -0.16 -1.99 -12.41
N VAL A 122 0.58 -2.33 -11.35
CA VAL A 122 0.99 -1.37 -10.32
C VAL A 122 1.88 -0.28 -10.93
N TRP A 123 2.83 -0.65 -11.79
CA TRP A 123 3.65 0.31 -12.53
C TRP A 123 2.80 1.26 -13.39
N ARG A 124 1.80 0.74 -14.11
CA ARG A 124 0.87 1.55 -14.92
C ARG A 124 0.08 2.54 -14.05
N SER A 125 -0.41 2.10 -12.90
CA SER A 125 -1.18 2.96 -11.98
C SER A 125 -0.34 4.09 -11.38
N GLN A 126 0.94 3.82 -11.09
CA GLN A 126 1.88 4.82 -10.57
C GLN A 126 2.20 5.90 -11.62
N GLN A 127 2.37 5.51 -12.89
CA GLN A 127 2.56 6.47 -13.98
C GLN A 127 1.36 7.38 -14.18
N LEU A 128 0.14 6.83 -14.11
CA LEU A 128 -1.10 7.61 -14.19
C LEU A 128 -1.20 8.65 -13.07
N ARG A 129 -0.75 8.32 -11.86
CA ARG A 129 -0.72 9.25 -10.71
C ARG A 129 0.37 10.31 -10.89
N ALA A 130 1.57 9.92 -11.31
CA ALA A 130 2.66 10.84 -11.59
C ALA A 130 2.31 11.86 -12.69
N ALA A 131 1.63 11.42 -13.75
CA ALA A 131 1.14 12.29 -14.82
C ALA A 131 0.13 13.34 -14.32
N LYS A 132 -0.83 12.93 -13.48
CA LYS A 132 -1.82 13.85 -12.88
C LYS A 132 -1.18 14.88 -11.94
N SER A 133 -0.21 14.46 -11.14
CA SER A 133 0.54 15.37 -10.25
C SER A 133 1.41 16.37 -11.03
N ALA A 134 1.94 15.97 -12.18
CA ALA A 134 2.72 16.87 -13.04
C ALA A 134 1.85 17.91 -13.76
N ASP A 135 0.63 17.54 -14.16
CA ASP A 135 -0.32 18.44 -14.84
C ASP A 135 -0.95 19.45 -13.86
N GLY A 136 -1.26 19.03 -12.63
CA GLY A 136 -1.76 19.92 -11.57
C GLY A 136 -0.75 20.97 -11.11
N LYS A 137 0.57 20.75 -11.31
CA LYS A 137 1.63 21.71 -10.98
C LYS A 137 1.84 22.78 -12.06
N LYS A 138 1.23 22.63 -13.25
CA LYS A 138 1.34 23.56 -14.38
C LYS A 138 0.17 24.54 -14.51
N ARG A 139 -0.91 24.36 -13.74
CA ARG A 139 -2.06 25.27 -13.66
C ARG A 139 -1.93 26.19 -12.46
#